data_AF-J9DYN9-F1
#
_entry.id   AF-J9DYN9-F1
#
_cell.length_a   1.000
_cell.length_b   1.000
_cell.length_c   1.000
_cell.angle_alpha   90.00
_cell.angle_beta   90.00
_cell.angle_gamma   90.00
#
_symmetry.space_group_name_H-M   'P 1'
#
loop_
_entity.id
_entity.type
_entity.pdbx_description
1 polymer ?
#
loop_
_entity_poly.entity_id
_entity_poly.type
_entity_poly.pdbx_seq_one_letter_code
_entity_poly.pdbx_strand_id
1 'polypeptide(L)'
;GHTLKETNVCDGIKVGDEVSFEVTLEATHCVKERDFNLKIGPSGLDETLQVDVHVQCDCDCETDRVVHNSPICHGKGDLVCGVCICHGTNVGRHCECDAPGLSTVALDAKCKRTNESAICEGRGVCNCGVCECFERDNMNEKISGQFCECDNFNCPRHDRKICAGHGTCDCGQCTCKPGWTGRACECPLSLDSCMAANGKVCNGQGECICGRCRCFSDGPGNRYSGPKCEICPTCPSKCVEHKPCVMCQQWQTGPYNETQCDECTFTVIPVKELPGYHFIIARFTYC
;
A
#
# COMPACT_ATOMS: atom_id res chain seq x y z
N GLY A 1 42.16 -18.79 -37.99
CA GLY A 1 40.81 -19.20 -37.57
C GLY A 1 40.16 -19.81 -38.78
N HIS A 2 39.77 -21.08 -38.71
CA HIS A 2 39.12 -21.76 -39.83
C HIS A 2 37.69 -21.25 -39.95
N THR A 3 37.35 -20.63 -41.07
CA THR A 3 35.98 -20.26 -41.40
C THR A 3 35.25 -21.50 -41.89
N LEU A 4 34.32 -22.01 -41.08
CA LEU A 4 33.43 -23.10 -41.47
C LEU A 4 32.49 -22.60 -42.58
N LYS A 5 32.27 -23.43 -43.60
CA LYS A 5 31.35 -23.17 -44.70
C LYS A 5 30.24 -24.22 -44.63
N GLU A 6 28.99 -23.79 -44.70
CA GLU A 6 27.84 -24.70 -44.78
C GLU A 6 27.86 -25.41 -46.14
N THR A 7 28.23 -26.68 -46.14
CA THR A 7 28.31 -27.53 -47.33
C THR A 7 28.29 -29.00 -46.93
N ASN A 8 27.71 -29.85 -47.78
CA ASN A 8 27.80 -31.31 -47.69
C ASN A 8 28.77 -31.91 -48.73
N VAL A 9 29.47 -31.06 -49.48
CA VAL A 9 30.41 -31.44 -50.56
C VAL A 9 31.71 -30.66 -50.42
N CYS A 10 32.82 -31.32 -50.73
CA CYS A 10 34.13 -30.70 -50.88
C CYS A 10 34.70 -31.04 -52.26
N ASP A 11 35.11 -30.01 -53.02
CA ASP A 11 35.63 -30.15 -54.38
C ASP A 11 37.17 -30.10 -54.39
N GLY A 12 37.80 -30.76 -55.38
CA GLY A 12 39.25 -30.64 -55.63
C GLY A 12 40.17 -31.42 -54.69
N ILE A 13 39.62 -32.41 -53.95
CA ILE A 13 40.36 -33.28 -53.03
C ILE A 13 41.34 -34.18 -53.81
N LYS A 14 42.58 -34.28 -53.34
CA LYS A 14 43.61 -35.19 -53.87
C LYS A 14 43.86 -36.35 -52.90
N VAL A 15 44.51 -37.40 -53.42
CA VAL A 15 44.90 -38.55 -52.60
C VAL A 15 45.86 -38.09 -51.49
N GLY A 16 45.46 -38.29 -50.23
CA GLY A 16 46.21 -37.89 -49.04
C GLY A 16 45.68 -36.64 -48.32
N ASP A 17 44.67 -35.96 -48.89
CA ASP A 17 44.03 -34.82 -48.23
C ASP A 17 43.03 -35.28 -47.16
N GLU A 18 42.97 -34.58 -46.03
CA GLU A 18 42.02 -34.83 -44.94
C GLU A 18 40.95 -33.73 -44.91
N VAL A 19 39.69 -34.15 -44.81
CA VAL A 19 38.53 -33.25 -44.76
C VAL A 19 37.71 -33.54 -43.51
N SER A 20 37.38 -32.50 -42.76
CA SER A 20 36.54 -32.59 -41.56
C SER A 20 35.18 -31.94 -41.81
N PHE A 21 34.10 -32.66 -41.47
CA PHE A 21 32.74 -32.12 -41.44
C PHE A 21 32.29 -31.94 -40.00
N GLU A 22 31.65 -30.81 -39.69
CA GLU A 22 30.92 -30.61 -38.44
C GLU A 22 29.43 -30.76 -38.73
N VAL A 23 28.78 -31.67 -37.99
CA VAL A 23 27.37 -32.02 -38.19
C VAL A 23 26.62 -31.78 -36.89
N THR A 24 25.55 -31.00 -36.97
CA THR A 24 24.65 -30.75 -35.84
C THR A 24 23.36 -31.50 -36.07
N LEU A 25 22.95 -32.32 -35.09
CA LEU A 25 21.67 -33.01 -35.08
C LEU A 25 20.72 -32.29 -34.12
N GLU A 26 19.55 -31.90 -34.61
CA GLU A 26 18.52 -31.22 -33.81
C GLU A 26 17.20 -31.98 -33.90
N ALA A 27 16.66 -32.38 -32.74
CA ALA A 27 15.33 -32.95 -32.63
C ALA A 27 14.31 -31.83 -32.42
N THR A 28 13.43 -31.60 -33.40
CA THR A 28 12.47 -30.49 -33.36
C THR A 28 11.21 -30.80 -32.56
N HIS A 29 10.84 -32.08 -32.43
CA HIS A 29 9.67 -32.53 -31.68
C HIS A 29 9.80 -34.00 -31.28
N CYS A 30 9.04 -34.37 -30.26
CA CYS A 30 8.94 -35.74 -29.79
C CYS A 30 8.02 -36.57 -30.69
N VAL A 31 8.57 -37.62 -31.29
CA VAL A 31 7.87 -38.59 -32.14
C VAL A 31 7.73 -39.94 -31.42
N LYS A 32 6.82 -40.80 -31.91
CA LYS A 32 6.55 -42.11 -31.28
C LYS A 32 7.72 -43.09 -31.41
N GLU A 33 8.42 -43.06 -32.53
CA GLU A 33 9.65 -43.81 -32.75
C GLU A 33 10.81 -42.91 -32.33
N ARG A 34 11.59 -43.32 -31.32
CA ARG A 34 12.56 -42.46 -30.62
C ARG A 34 14.02 -42.91 -30.80
N ASP A 35 14.20 -44.09 -31.35
CA ASP A 35 15.49 -44.70 -31.64
C ASP A 35 15.75 -44.62 -33.14
N PHE A 36 16.83 -43.96 -33.54
CA PHE A 36 17.22 -43.82 -34.93
C PHE A 36 18.67 -44.26 -35.12
N ASN A 37 18.95 -44.97 -36.21
CA ASN A 37 20.31 -45.26 -36.65
C ASN A 37 20.59 -44.42 -37.91
N LEU A 38 21.49 -43.46 -37.80
CA LEU A 38 21.94 -42.62 -38.91
C LEU A 38 23.29 -43.11 -39.42
N LYS A 39 23.48 -43.10 -40.74
CA LYS A 39 24.77 -43.42 -41.37
C LYS A 39 25.28 -42.19 -42.09
N ILE A 40 26.43 -41.69 -41.66
CA ILE A 40 27.09 -40.52 -42.23
C ILE A 40 28.42 -40.96 -42.82
N GLY A 41 28.58 -40.82 -44.13
CA GLY A 41 29.82 -41.16 -44.79
C GLY A 41 29.87 -40.65 -46.22
N PRO A 42 31.05 -40.68 -46.84
CA PRO A 42 31.24 -40.25 -48.22
C PRO A 42 30.48 -41.18 -49.19
N SER A 43 29.84 -40.58 -50.19
CA SER A 43 29.11 -41.33 -51.22
C SER A 43 30.07 -42.23 -52.01
N GLY A 44 29.76 -43.52 -52.09
CA GLY A 44 30.54 -44.50 -52.86
C GLY A 44 31.64 -45.23 -52.09
N LEU A 45 31.75 -45.04 -50.76
CA LEU A 45 32.59 -45.86 -49.89
C LEU A 45 31.74 -46.62 -48.87
N ASP A 46 32.20 -47.80 -48.47
CA ASP A 46 31.50 -48.64 -47.50
C ASP A 46 31.73 -48.20 -46.05
N GLU A 47 32.78 -47.41 -45.81
CA GLU A 47 33.11 -46.87 -44.49
C GLU A 47 32.19 -45.69 -44.16
N THR A 48 31.30 -45.89 -43.18
CA THR A 48 30.36 -44.88 -42.71
C THR A 48 30.38 -44.80 -41.18
N LEU A 49 30.20 -43.59 -40.64
CA LEU A 49 29.95 -43.37 -39.22
C LEU A 49 28.51 -43.74 -38.92
N GLN A 50 28.31 -44.70 -38.01
CA GLN A 50 26.99 -45.03 -37.49
C GLN A 50 26.73 -44.21 -36.22
N VAL A 51 25.60 -43.51 -36.20
CA VAL A 51 25.17 -42.68 -35.08
C VAL A 51 23.82 -43.21 -34.59
N ASP A 52 23.84 -43.81 -33.42
CA ASP A 52 22.64 -44.24 -32.71
C ASP A 52 22.10 -43.06 -31.89
N VAL A 53 20.89 -42.62 -32.20
CA VAL A 53 20.23 -41.47 -31.58
C VAL A 53 19.04 -41.97 -30.78
N HIS A 54 19.03 -41.69 -29.47
CA HIS A 54 17.90 -41.94 -28.57
C HIS A 54 17.30 -40.60 -28.12
N VAL A 55 16.07 -40.31 -28.55
CA VAL A 55 15.38 -39.07 -28.21
C VAL A 55 14.65 -39.23 -26.88
N GLN A 56 15.17 -38.59 -25.82
CA GLN A 56 14.55 -38.60 -24.50
C GLN A 56 13.42 -37.58 -24.42
N CYS A 57 12.18 -38.06 -24.39
CA CYS A 57 10.96 -37.26 -24.37
C CYS A 57 10.19 -37.35 -23.06
N ASP A 58 10.33 -38.46 -22.34
CA ASP A 58 9.64 -38.70 -21.08
C ASP A 58 10.54 -38.25 -19.93
N CYS A 59 9.90 -37.86 -18.83
CA CYS A 59 10.62 -37.59 -17.59
C CYS A 59 10.68 -38.87 -16.75
N ASP A 60 11.83 -39.18 -16.14
CA ASP A 60 12.01 -40.38 -15.30
C ASP A 60 10.93 -40.53 -14.20
N CYS A 61 10.36 -39.41 -13.73
CA CYS A 61 9.30 -39.41 -12.72
C CYS A 61 7.92 -39.84 -13.23
N GLU A 62 7.71 -39.90 -14.55
CA GLU A 62 6.44 -40.33 -15.17
C GLU A 62 6.28 -41.85 -15.17
N THR A 63 7.37 -42.59 -15.04
CA THR A 63 7.38 -44.06 -15.09
C THR A 63 7.62 -44.67 -13.72
N ASP A 64 8.58 -44.14 -12.95
CA ASP A 64 9.03 -44.80 -11.71
C ASP A 64 8.37 -44.25 -10.43
N ARG A 65 7.70 -43.10 -10.51
CA ARG A 65 7.21 -42.36 -9.32
C ARG A 65 5.71 -42.08 -9.35
N VAL A 66 4.95 -42.92 -10.05
CA VAL A 66 3.49 -42.83 -10.06
C VAL A 66 2.93 -43.47 -8.81
N VAL A 67 2.25 -42.68 -7.98
CA VAL A 67 1.49 -43.19 -6.83
C VAL A 67 0.02 -43.19 -7.20
N HIS A 68 -0.52 -44.36 -7.53
CA HIS A 68 -1.92 -44.50 -7.88
C HIS A 68 -2.84 -44.25 -6.68
N ASN A 69 -3.98 -43.61 -6.91
CA ASN A 69 -4.95 -43.23 -5.86
C ASN A 69 -4.28 -42.57 -4.65
N SER A 70 -3.39 -41.62 -4.91
CA SER A 70 -2.57 -41.00 -3.88
C SER A 70 -3.42 -40.29 -2.82
N PRO A 71 -3.12 -40.44 -1.51
CA PRO A 71 -3.77 -39.68 -0.45
C PRO A 71 -3.61 -38.16 -0.63
N ILE A 72 -2.52 -37.71 -1.25
CA ILE A 72 -2.29 -36.29 -1.59
C ILE A 72 -3.33 -35.80 -2.60
N CYS A 73 -3.80 -36.69 -3.48
CA CYS A 73 -4.86 -36.44 -4.45
C CYS A 73 -6.24 -36.87 -3.93
N HIS A 74 -6.44 -36.86 -2.60
CA HIS A 74 -7.66 -37.31 -1.91
C HIS A 74 -8.11 -38.74 -2.25
N GLY A 75 -7.21 -39.59 -2.74
CA GLY A 75 -7.54 -40.94 -3.21
C GLY A 75 -8.39 -40.96 -4.49
N LYS A 76 -8.50 -39.82 -5.19
CA LYS A 76 -9.31 -39.64 -6.40
C LYS A 76 -8.46 -39.35 -7.65
N GLY A 77 -7.16 -39.60 -7.57
CA GLY A 77 -6.24 -39.36 -8.67
C GLY A 77 -4.87 -39.94 -8.39
N ASP A 78 -4.05 -39.96 -9.44
CA ASP A 78 -2.70 -40.49 -9.40
C ASP A 78 -1.71 -39.34 -9.26
N LEU A 79 -0.73 -39.46 -8.36
CA LEU A 79 0.33 -38.47 -8.21
C LEU A 79 1.47 -38.81 -9.17
N VAL A 80 1.71 -37.96 -10.16
CA VAL A 80 2.74 -38.12 -11.20
C VAL A 80 3.63 -36.88 -11.18
N CYS A 81 4.93 -37.07 -10.96
CA CYS A 81 5.91 -35.97 -10.89
C CYS A 81 5.52 -34.81 -9.94
N GLY A 82 4.77 -35.09 -8.87
CA GLY A 82 4.33 -34.09 -7.89
C GLY A 82 3.04 -33.35 -8.26
N VAL A 83 2.37 -33.74 -9.36
CA VAL A 83 1.07 -33.20 -9.81
C VAL A 83 0.02 -34.31 -9.76
N CYS A 84 -1.20 -33.97 -9.34
CA CYS A 84 -2.32 -34.92 -9.32
C CYS A 84 -3.00 -35.01 -10.70
N ILE A 85 -3.10 -36.22 -11.24
CA ILE A 85 -3.92 -36.56 -12.40
C ILE A 85 -5.24 -37.14 -11.87
N CYS A 86 -6.30 -36.33 -11.91
CA CYS A 86 -7.59 -36.70 -11.32
C CYS A 86 -8.38 -37.70 -12.16
N HIS A 87 -9.07 -38.62 -11.48
CA HIS A 87 -9.94 -39.60 -12.09
C HIS A 87 -11.37 -39.08 -12.23
N GLY A 88 -12.03 -39.47 -13.32
CA GLY A 88 -13.43 -39.16 -13.58
C GLY A 88 -13.68 -37.66 -13.76
N THR A 89 -14.57 -37.10 -12.94
CA THR A 89 -14.98 -35.68 -12.96
C THR A 89 -14.32 -34.84 -11.87
N ASN A 90 -13.38 -35.42 -11.11
CA ASN A 90 -12.70 -34.67 -10.07
C ASN A 90 -11.68 -33.71 -10.69
N VAL A 91 -11.58 -32.53 -10.11
CA VAL A 91 -10.68 -31.46 -10.54
C VAL A 91 -10.16 -30.71 -9.31
N GLY A 92 -9.31 -29.73 -9.54
CA GLY A 92 -8.56 -29.06 -8.48
C GLY A 92 -7.13 -29.56 -8.44
N ARG A 93 -6.31 -28.94 -7.57
CA ARG A 93 -4.87 -29.23 -7.51
C ARG A 93 -4.59 -30.62 -6.94
N HIS A 94 -5.49 -31.10 -6.10
CA HIS A 94 -5.43 -32.33 -5.33
C HIS A 94 -6.68 -33.19 -5.55
N CYS A 95 -7.42 -32.99 -6.65
CA CYS A 95 -8.67 -33.70 -6.96
C CYS A 95 -9.75 -33.58 -5.87
N GLU A 96 -9.73 -32.46 -5.16
CA GLU A 96 -10.60 -32.13 -4.03
C GLU A 96 -12.02 -31.77 -4.48
N CYS A 97 -12.18 -31.27 -5.70
CA CYS A 97 -13.44 -30.80 -6.23
C CYS A 97 -14.13 -31.89 -7.07
N ASP A 98 -15.39 -32.19 -6.79
CA ASP A 98 -16.24 -32.93 -7.73
C ASP A 98 -16.98 -31.92 -8.62
N ALA A 99 -16.48 -31.69 -9.84
CA ALA A 99 -17.04 -30.69 -10.75
C ALA A 99 -17.28 -31.31 -12.13
N PRO A 100 -18.43 -31.99 -12.34
CA PRO A 100 -18.75 -32.59 -13.63
C PRO A 100 -18.79 -31.52 -14.73
N GLY A 101 -17.89 -31.67 -15.70
CA GLY A 101 -17.84 -30.84 -16.93
C GLY A 101 -17.08 -29.52 -16.82
N LEU A 102 -16.43 -29.21 -15.69
CA LEU A 102 -15.56 -28.02 -15.57
C LEU A 102 -14.10 -28.43 -15.55
N SER A 103 -13.27 -27.77 -16.38
CA SER A 103 -11.81 -27.88 -16.29
C SER A 103 -11.26 -27.03 -15.14
N THR A 104 -10.02 -27.31 -14.71
CA THR A 104 -9.29 -26.47 -13.75
C THR A 104 -9.20 -25.01 -14.21
N VAL A 105 -8.99 -24.79 -15.52
CA VAL A 105 -8.98 -23.45 -16.13
C VAL A 105 -10.32 -22.73 -15.97
N ALA A 106 -11.44 -23.45 -16.10
CA ALA A 106 -12.77 -22.87 -15.91
C ALA A 106 -13.07 -22.54 -14.45
N LEU A 107 -12.48 -23.28 -13.50
CA LEU A 107 -12.59 -22.99 -12.06
C LEU A 107 -11.74 -21.78 -11.67
N ASP A 108 -10.50 -21.69 -12.16
CA ASP A 108 -9.63 -20.54 -11.91
C ASP A 108 -10.23 -19.24 -12.44
N ALA A 109 -10.94 -19.30 -13.58
CA ALA A 109 -11.65 -18.16 -14.13
C ALA A 109 -12.75 -17.64 -13.18
N LYS A 110 -13.38 -18.51 -12.37
CA LYS A 110 -14.37 -18.08 -11.35
C LYS A 110 -13.75 -17.33 -10.18
N CYS A 111 -12.46 -17.48 -9.96
CA CYS A 111 -11.71 -16.79 -8.91
C CYS A 111 -11.06 -15.48 -9.40
N LYS A 112 -11.35 -15.05 -10.63
CA LYS A 112 -10.92 -13.75 -11.16
C LYS A 112 -12.09 -12.78 -11.14
N ARG A 113 -11.85 -11.58 -10.62
CA ARG A 113 -12.84 -10.49 -10.61
C ARG A 113 -13.05 -9.91 -12.01
N THR A 114 -11.96 -9.75 -12.76
CA THR A 114 -11.95 -9.40 -14.19
C THR A 114 -10.99 -10.32 -14.95
N ASN A 115 -11.08 -10.41 -16.27
CA ASN A 115 -10.21 -11.30 -17.05
C ASN A 115 -8.71 -10.99 -16.87
N GLU A 116 -8.39 -9.73 -16.60
CA GLU A 116 -7.04 -9.19 -16.36
C GLU A 116 -6.61 -9.29 -14.89
N SER A 117 -7.57 -9.48 -13.97
CA SER A 117 -7.24 -9.62 -12.55
C SER A 117 -6.47 -10.91 -12.26
N ALA A 118 -5.58 -10.84 -11.28
CA ALA A 118 -4.97 -12.03 -10.73
C ALA A 118 -6.03 -12.90 -10.05
N ILE A 119 -5.79 -14.22 -10.01
CA ILE A 119 -6.63 -15.15 -9.25
C ILE A 119 -6.65 -14.69 -7.78
N CYS A 120 -7.86 -14.51 -7.24
CA CYS A 120 -8.09 -14.01 -5.88
C CYS A 120 -7.32 -12.71 -5.56
N GLU A 121 -7.18 -11.82 -6.56
CA GLU A 121 -6.42 -10.56 -6.48
C GLU A 121 -4.97 -10.76 -5.98
N GLY A 122 -4.42 -11.97 -6.14
CA GLY A 122 -3.09 -12.35 -5.63
C GLY A 122 -2.99 -12.45 -4.11
N ARG A 123 -4.11 -12.42 -3.39
CA ARG A 123 -4.19 -12.41 -1.92
C ARG A 123 -4.92 -13.63 -1.35
N GLY A 124 -5.00 -14.69 -2.14
CA GLY A 124 -5.58 -15.96 -1.73
C GLY A 124 -5.28 -17.08 -2.73
N VAL A 125 -5.82 -18.25 -2.42
CA VAL A 125 -5.77 -19.43 -3.29
C VAL A 125 -7.16 -19.72 -3.82
N CYS A 126 -7.27 -20.04 -5.10
CA CYS A 126 -8.54 -20.50 -5.66
C CYS A 126 -8.72 -21.99 -5.34
N ASN A 127 -9.74 -22.31 -4.55
CA ASN A 127 -10.14 -23.66 -4.23
C ASN A 127 -11.53 -23.92 -4.82
N CYS A 128 -11.62 -24.82 -5.80
CA CYS A 128 -12.87 -25.18 -6.47
C CYS A 128 -13.71 -24.00 -7.00
N GLY A 129 -13.06 -22.92 -7.46
CA GLY A 129 -13.74 -21.72 -7.95
C GLY A 129 -14.22 -20.76 -6.85
N VAL A 130 -13.76 -20.95 -5.61
CA VAL A 130 -13.96 -20.06 -4.46
C VAL A 130 -12.60 -19.60 -3.96
N CYS A 131 -12.46 -18.31 -3.64
CA CYS A 131 -11.21 -17.79 -3.11
C CYS A 131 -11.10 -18.01 -1.60
N GLU A 132 -9.99 -18.62 -1.18
CA GLU A 132 -9.56 -18.71 0.20
C GLU A 132 -8.47 -17.65 0.44
N CYS A 133 -8.83 -16.58 1.16
CA CYS A 133 -7.92 -15.45 1.37
C CYS A 133 -6.82 -15.79 2.37
N PHE A 134 -5.62 -15.25 2.14
CA PHE A 134 -4.49 -15.46 3.04
C PHE A 134 -4.74 -14.84 4.41
N GLU A 135 -4.38 -15.59 5.44
CA GLU A 135 -4.36 -15.10 6.81
C GLU A 135 -3.09 -14.26 7.07
N ARG A 136 -3.18 -13.38 8.07
CA ARG A 136 -2.11 -12.46 8.49
C ARG A 136 -1.59 -12.87 9.86
N ASP A 137 -0.33 -12.53 10.17
CA ASP A 137 0.25 -12.77 11.50
C ASP A 137 -0.54 -12.07 12.62
N ASN A 138 -1.05 -10.87 12.32
CA ASN A 138 -1.92 -10.14 13.22
C ASN A 138 -3.38 -10.57 13.00
N MET A 139 -3.97 -11.25 13.99
CA MET A 139 -5.34 -11.76 13.91
C MET A 139 -6.42 -10.68 13.72
N ASN A 140 -6.11 -9.41 14.05
CA ASN A 140 -7.04 -8.30 13.81
C ASN A 140 -7.02 -7.81 12.36
N GLU A 141 -6.03 -8.21 11.57
CA GLU A 141 -5.88 -7.84 10.17
C GLU A 141 -6.45 -8.95 9.29
N LYS A 142 -7.47 -8.59 8.52
CA LYS A 142 -8.22 -9.55 7.71
C LYS A 142 -8.27 -9.09 6.26
N ILE A 143 -8.02 -10.04 5.37
CA ILE A 143 -8.32 -9.95 3.95
C ILE A 143 -9.66 -10.67 3.74
N SER A 144 -10.56 -10.06 2.99
CA SER A 144 -11.91 -10.55 2.78
C SER A 144 -12.44 -10.17 1.40
N GLY A 145 -13.66 -10.60 1.11
CA GLY A 145 -14.30 -10.41 -0.19
C GLY A 145 -14.33 -11.71 -1.00
N GLN A 146 -15.15 -11.75 -2.03
CA GLN A 146 -15.33 -12.95 -2.86
C GLN A 146 -14.05 -13.31 -3.62
N PHE A 147 -13.24 -12.31 -3.95
CA PHE A 147 -12.00 -12.41 -4.70
C PHE A 147 -10.81 -11.95 -3.84
N CYS A 148 -10.97 -11.90 -2.51
CA CYS A 148 -9.96 -11.35 -1.60
C CYS A 148 -9.57 -9.89 -1.94
N GLU A 149 -10.54 -9.12 -2.44
CA GLU A 149 -10.39 -7.75 -2.93
C GLU A 149 -10.32 -6.70 -1.81
N CYS A 150 -10.79 -7.04 -0.62
CA CYS A 150 -10.92 -6.12 0.51
C CYS A 150 -9.96 -6.45 1.65
N ASP A 151 -9.59 -5.41 2.40
CA ASP A 151 -8.89 -5.56 3.67
C ASP A 151 -9.32 -4.48 4.68
N ASN A 152 -9.02 -4.72 5.96
CA ASN A 152 -9.37 -3.81 7.06
C ASN A 152 -8.18 -3.02 7.62
N PHE A 153 -7.03 -3.00 6.94
CA PHE A 153 -5.77 -2.44 7.47
C PHE A 153 -5.08 -1.40 6.57
N ASN A 154 -5.48 -1.30 5.29
CA ASN A 154 -4.97 -0.32 4.32
C ASN A 154 -5.85 0.94 4.18
N CYS A 155 -6.76 1.20 5.13
CA CYS A 155 -7.52 2.45 5.13
C CYS A 155 -6.66 3.69 5.40
N PRO A 156 -7.14 4.89 5.01
CA PRO A 156 -6.50 6.17 5.30
C PRO A 156 -6.12 6.32 6.78
N ARG A 157 -4.92 6.87 7.01
CA ARG A 157 -4.38 7.11 8.35
C ARG A 157 -4.26 8.60 8.63
N HIS A 158 -4.58 8.98 9.86
CA HIS A 158 -4.26 10.28 10.42
C HIS A 158 -3.61 10.08 11.79
N ASP A 159 -2.54 10.84 12.07
CA ASP A 159 -1.71 10.65 13.27
C ASP A 159 -1.28 9.18 13.52
N ARG A 160 -0.94 8.49 12.42
CA ARG A 160 -0.54 7.06 12.37
C ARG A 160 -1.65 6.06 12.73
N LYS A 161 -2.86 6.51 13.03
CA LYS A 161 -4.02 5.67 13.33
C LYS A 161 -4.90 5.49 12.10
N ILE A 162 -5.33 4.26 11.84
CA ILE A 162 -6.33 3.95 10.83
C ILE A 162 -7.63 4.66 11.19
N CYS A 163 -8.22 5.37 10.22
CA CYS A 163 -9.44 6.16 10.42
C CYS A 163 -9.38 7.07 11.66
N ALA A 164 -8.19 7.62 11.95
CA ALA A 164 -7.90 8.45 13.12
C ALA A 164 -8.27 7.82 14.49
N GLY A 165 -8.65 6.53 14.54
CA GLY A 165 -9.30 5.90 15.70
C GLY A 165 -10.80 6.24 15.87
N HIS A 166 -11.35 7.06 14.97
CA HIS A 166 -12.71 7.57 14.98
C HIS A 166 -13.61 6.92 13.91
N GLY A 167 -13.19 5.79 13.35
CA GLY A 167 -13.98 5.04 12.39
C GLY A 167 -13.61 3.57 12.35
N THR A 168 -14.35 2.83 11.55
CA THR A 168 -14.07 1.43 11.20
C THR A 168 -13.56 1.39 9.77
N CYS A 169 -12.54 0.58 9.50
CA CYS A 169 -12.05 0.36 8.14
C CYS A 169 -12.86 -0.73 7.46
N ASP A 170 -13.47 -0.41 6.33
CA ASP A 170 -14.23 -1.33 5.49
C ASP A 170 -13.71 -1.24 4.04
N CYS A 171 -13.06 -2.30 3.57
CA CYS A 171 -12.52 -2.42 2.21
C CYS A 171 -11.70 -1.20 1.74
N GLY A 172 -10.79 -0.70 2.59
CA GLY A 172 -9.96 0.48 2.27
C GLY A 172 -10.64 1.83 2.44
N GLN A 173 -11.91 1.88 2.86
CA GLN A 173 -12.64 3.12 3.18
C GLN A 173 -12.96 3.22 4.67
N CYS A 174 -12.86 4.43 5.22
CA CYS A 174 -13.22 4.67 6.61
C CYS A 174 -14.72 4.99 6.76
N THR A 175 -15.43 4.19 7.54
CA THR A 175 -16.78 4.52 8.03
C THR A 175 -16.65 5.26 9.36
N CYS A 176 -16.89 6.57 9.34
CA CYS A 176 -16.71 7.41 10.52
C CYS A 176 -17.80 7.20 11.57
N LYS A 177 -17.39 7.22 12.83
CA LYS A 177 -18.31 7.23 13.98
C LYS A 177 -19.11 8.55 13.99
N PRO A 178 -20.30 8.57 14.59
CA PRO A 178 -21.09 9.79 14.73
C PRO A 178 -20.25 10.93 15.34
N GLY A 179 -20.35 12.12 14.76
CA GLY A 179 -19.57 13.30 15.19
C GLY A 179 -18.21 13.46 14.50
N TRP A 180 -17.84 12.58 13.57
CA TRP A 180 -16.59 12.67 12.81
C TRP A 180 -16.83 12.60 11.29
N THR A 181 -15.97 13.27 10.53
CA THR A 181 -15.99 13.32 9.07
C THR A 181 -14.55 13.38 8.51
N GLY A 182 -14.40 13.43 7.20
CA GLY A 182 -13.11 13.37 6.50
C GLY A 182 -12.77 11.97 6.01
N ARG A 183 -11.78 11.86 5.12
CA ARG A 183 -11.42 10.58 4.48
C ARG A 183 -10.81 9.59 5.47
N ALA A 184 -10.16 10.08 6.50
CA ALA A 184 -9.59 9.31 7.59
C ALA A 184 -10.36 9.54 8.90
N CYS A 185 -11.59 10.06 8.88
CA CYS A 185 -12.36 10.43 10.08
C CYS A 185 -11.61 11.36 11.04
N GLU A 186 -10.77 12.24 10.49
CA GLU A 186 -9.89 13.15 11.21
C GLU A 186 -10.60 14.42 11.72
N CYS A 187 -11.77 14.73 11.15
CA CYS A 187 -12.41 16.02 11.32
C CYS A 187 -13.61 15.90 12.27
N PRO A 188 -13.58 16.48 13.48
CA PRO A 188 -14.75 16.50 14.34
C PRO A 188 -15.82 17.44 13.78
N LEU A 189 -17.09 17.03 13.90
CA LEU A 189 -18.27 17.86 13.59
C LEU A 189 -18.64 18.80 14.73
N SER A 190 -18.18 18.51 15.96
CA SER A 190 -18.40 19.38 17.11
C SER A 190 -17.63 20.70 16.96
N LEU A 191 -18.26 21.80 17.39
CA LEU A 191 -17.67 23.12 17.46
C LEU A 191 -17.09 23.45 18.85
N ASP A 192 -17.20 22.52 19.81
CA ASP A 192 -16.88 22.77 21.23
C ASP A 192 -15.42 23.22 21.42
N SER A 193 -14.49 22.62 20.68
CA SER A 193 -13.07 23.01 20.73
C SER A 193 -12.81 24.43 20.23
N CYS A 194 -13.70 24.96 19.39
CA CYS A 194 -13.66 26.32 18.84
C CYS A 194 -14.45 27.35 19.67
N MET A 195 -15.23 26.93 20.67
CA MET A 195 -16.04 27.84 21.49
C MET A 195 -15.13 28.68 22.40
N ALA A 196 -15.17 30.01 22.25
CA ALA A 196 -14.41 30.94 23.08
C ALA A 196 -15.13 31.31 24.39
N ALA A 197 -14.42 31.94 25.32
CA ALA A 197 -14.95 32.35 26.63
C ALA A 197 -16.12 33.35 26.53
N ASN A 198 -16.22 34.08 25.42
CA ASN A 198 -17.34 34.98 25.13
C ASN A 198 -18.58 34.26 24.56
N GLY A 199 -18.58 32.92 24.52
CA GLY A 199 -19.68 32.10 24.01
C GLY A 199 -19.81 32.07 22.49
N LYS A 200 -18.86 32.66 21.74
CA LYS A 200 -18.86 32.65 20.27
C LYS A 200 -17.81 31.68 19.72
N VAL A 201 -18.14 31.01 18.62
CA VAL A 201 -17.17 30.20 17.86
C VAL A 201 -16.07 31.11 17.34
N CYS A 202 -14.81 30.79 17.65
CA CYS A 202 -13.63 31.55 17.23
C CYS A 202 -13.72 33.05 17.54
N ASN A 203 -14.28 33.42 18.70
CA ASN A 203 -14.58 34.79 19.12
C ASN A 203 -15.46 35.60 18.14
N GLY A 204 -16.11 34.95 17.16
CA GLY A 204 -16.81 35.61 16.06
C GLY A 204 -15.88 36.24 15.02
N GLN A 205 -14.58 35.93 15.08
CA GLN A 205 -13.52 36.47 14.22
C GLN A 205 -12.86 35.41 13.35
N GLY A 206 -13.56 34.28 13.13
CA GLY A 206 -13.08 33.21 12.28
C GLY A 206 -14.11 32.09 12.09
N GLU A 207 -13.71 31.10 11.30
CA GLU A 207 -14.47 29.89 11.04
C GLU A 207 -13.84 28.69 11.74
N CYS A 208 -14.65 27.79 12.30
CA CYS A 208 -14.16 26.54 12.87
C CYS A 208 -14.09 25.46 11.78
N ILE A 209 -12.89 24.91 11.57
CA ILE A 209 -12.63 23.88 10.55
C ILE A 209 -11.95 22.72 11.25
N CYS A 210 -12.64 21.58 11.29
CA CYS A 210 -12.15 20.35 11.95
C CYS A 210 -11.69 20.60 13.38
N GLY A 211 -12.47 21.36 14.14
CA GLY A 211 -12.19 21.66 15.54
C GLY A 211 -11.08 22.70 15.77
N ARG A 212 -10.60 23.38 14.73
CA ARG A 212 -9.61 24.46 14.83
C ARG A 212 -10.12 25.75 14.20
N CYS A 213 -9.87 26.88 14.85
CA CYS A 213 -10.25 28.18 14.31
C CYS A 213 -9.31 28.65 13.20
N ARG A 214 -9.89 29.03 12.06
CA ARG A 214 -9.26 29.80 10.99
C ARG A 214 -9.75 31.25 11.10
N CYS A 215 -8.88 32.13 11.59
CA CYS A 215 -9.22 33.53 11.81
C CYS A 215 -9.36 34.28 10.48
N PHE A 216 -10.33 35.19 10.41
CA PHE A 216 -10.54 36.04 9.25
C PHE A 216 -9.35 37.00 9.06
N SER A 217 -8.93 37.16 7.81
CA SER A 217 -7.78 37.99 7.42
C SER A 217 -8.19 39.28 6.71
N ASP A 218 -9.47 39.43 6.41
CA ASP A 218 -9.99 40.41 5.46
C ASP A 218 -10.67 41.55 6.22
N GLY A 219 -9.88 42.54 6.64
CA GLY A 219 -10.38 43.75 7.29
C GLY A 219 -9.28 44.78 7.53
N PRO A 220 -9.58 46.09 7.45
CA PRO A 220 -8.57 47.12 7.70
C PRO A 220 -8.08 47.04 9.16
N GLY A 221 -6.81 46.66 9.32
CA GLY A 221 -6.11 46.71 10.61
C GLY A 221 -6.23 45.49 11.52
N ASN A 222 -7.05 44.47 11.24
CA ASN A 222 -7.32 43.40 12.21
C ASN A 222 -6.84 42.03 11.73
N ARG A 223 -5.61 41.64 12.10
CA ARG A 223 -5.16 40.24 12.02
C ARG A 223 -5.41 39.56 13.36
N TYR A 224 -6.59 38.97 13.53
CA TYR A 224 -6.87 38.14 14.69
C TYR A 224 -6.02 36.87 14.66
N SER A 225 -5.51 36.47 15.82
CA SER A 225 -4.67 35.28 15.96
C SER A 225 -4.94 34.57 17.28
N GLY A 226 -4.26 33.44 17.51
CA GLY A 226 -4.49 32.57 18.66
C GLY A 226 -5.42 31.38 18.35
N PRO A 227 -5.47 30.37 19.23
CA PRO A 227 -6.27 29.15 19.03
C PRO A 227 -7.75 29.39 18.77
N LYS A 228 -8.32 30.48 19.28
CA LYS A 228 -9.74 30.85 19.14
C LYS A 228 -9.92 32.26 18.59
N CYS A 229 -8.91 32.83 17.91
CA CYS A 229 -8.94 34.19 17.35
C CYS A 229 -9.15 35.31 18.39
N GLU A 230 -8.65 35.12 19.60
CA GLU A 230 -8.77 36.05 20.72
C GLU A 230 -7.73 37.19 20.71
N ILE A 231 -6.62 37.02 20.00
CA ILE A 231 -5.51 37.97 20.00
C ILE A 231 -5.74 38.99 18.90
N CYS A 232 -6.03 40.25 19.27
CA CYS A 232 -6.13 41.39 18.37
C CYS A 232 -4.97 42.36 18.62
N PRO A 233 -3.94 42.40 17.75
CA PRO A 233 -2.75 43.24 17.96
C PRO A 233 -3.04 44.75 17.91
N THR A 234 -4.10 45.15 17.22
CA THR A 234 -4.46 46.55 16.91
C THR A 234 -5.63 47.07 17.73
N CYS A 235 -6.30 46.21 18.49
CA CYS A 235 -7.34 46.62 19.42
C CYS A 235 -6.69 47.33 20.63
N PRO A 236 -7.29 48.41 21.18
CA PRO A 236 -6.81 49.05 22.40
C PRO A 236 -6.64 48.02 23.52
N SER A 237 -5.42 47.91 24.05
CA SER A 237 -4.96 46.66 24.64
C SER A 237 -5.28 46.42 26.12
N LYS A 238 -6.34 46.88 26.77
CA LYS A 238 -6.42 46.99 28.27
C LYS A 238 -5.28 47.80 28.93
N CYS A 239 -4.02 47.65 28.53
CA CYS A 239 -2.94 48.50 29.00
C CYS A 239 -3.14 49.94 28.52
N VAL A 240 -3.66 50.18 27.31
CA VAL A 240 -4.00 51.55 26.87
C VAL A 240 -5.11 52.14 27.75
N GLU A 241 -6.06 51.31 28.18
CA GLU A 241 -7.16 51.70 29.07
C GLU A 241 -6.69 51.92 30.51
N HIS A 242 -5.75 51.10 31.00
CA HIS A 242 -5.25 51.12 32.37
C HIS A 242 -4.04 52.04 32.56
N LYS A 243 -3.35 52.43 31.48
CA LYS A 243 -2.16 53.30 31.51
C LYS A 243 -2.42 54.62 32.23
N PRO A 244 -3.52 55.36 31.99
CA PRO A 244 -3.83 56.56 32.76
C PRO A 244 -3.91 56.31 34.28
N CYS A 245 -4.57 55.23 34.69
CA CYS A 245 -4.66 54.83 36.11
C CYS A 245 -3.29 54.50 36.70
N VAL A 246 -2.45 53.76 35.98
CA VAL A 246 -1.11 53.41 36.47
C VAL A 246 -0.23 54.64 36.59
N MET A 247 -0.29 55.55 35.61
CA MET A 247 0.48 56.80 35.61
C MET A 247 0.10 57.71 36.78
N CYS A 248 -1.20 57.82 37.12
CA CYS A 248 -1.66 58.67 38.20
C CYS A 248 -1.38 58.05 39.59
N GLN A 249 -1.66 56.76 39.79
CA GLN A 249 -1.49 56.11 41.11
C GLN A 249 -0.02 55.94 41.51
N GLN A 250 0.87 55.62 40.57
CA GLN A 250 2.26 55.29 40.87
C GLN A 250 3.20 56.50 40.83
N TRP A 251 2.97 57.42 39.88
CA TRP A 251 3.89 58.54 39.63
C TRP A 251 3.23 59.91 39.74
N GLN A 252 1.92 59.99 40.03
CA GLN A 252 1.16 61.25 40.05
C GLN A 252 1.30 62.03 38.72
N THR A 253 1.31 61.30 37.60
CA THR A 253 1.44 61.86 36.25
C THR A 253 0.32 61.37 35.32
N GLY A 254 0.25 61.94 34.12
CA GLY A 254 -0.70 61.51 33.09
C GLY A 254 -1.94 62.39 33.01
N PRO A 255 -2.99 61.94 32.30
CA PRO A 255 -4.15 62.78 31.95
C PRO A 255 -5.27 62.79 33.02
N TYR A 256 -5.17 62.02 34.10
CA TYR A 256 -6.20 61.94 35.15
C TYR A 256 -5.92 62.91 36.30
N ASN A 257 -6.96 63.60 36.75
CA ASN A 257 -6.95 64.42 37.97
C ASN A 257 -7.20 63.54 39.22
N GLU A 258 -7.06 64.09 40.43
CA GLU A 258 -7.18 63.35 41.70
C GLU A 258 -8.47 62.50 41.79
N THR A 259 -9.63 63.10 41.51
CA THR A 259 -10.92 62.39 41.54
C THR A 259 -11.02 61.26 40.51
N GLN A 260 -10.43 61.43 39.32
CA GLN A 260 -10.41 60.40 38.28
C GLN A 260 -9.44 59.26 38.64
N CYS A 261 -8.38 59.57 39.39
CA CYS A 261 -7.43 58.57 39.87
C CYS A 261 -8.04 57.69 40.97
N ASP A 262 -8.88 58.28 41.83
CA ASP A 262 -9.62 57.57 42.89
C ASP A 262 -10.71 56.63 42.33
N GLU A 263 -11.20 56.89 41.11
CA GLU A 263 -12.19 56.04 40.41
C GLU A 263 -11.58 54.79 39.75
N CYS A 264 -10.25 54.64 39.76
CA CYS A 264 -9.58 53.48 39.18
C CYS A 264 -9.92 52.19 39.98
N THR A 265 -10.37 51.16 39.26
CA THR A 265 -10.92 49.91 39.84
C THR A 265 -9.88 48.96 40.44
N PHE A 266 -8.61 49.32 40.41
CA PHE A 266 -7.50 48.52 40.93
C PHE A 266 -6.45 49.43 41.59
N THR A 267 -5.58 48.82 42.40
CA THR A 267 -4.43 49.49 43.01
C THR A 267 -3.13 48.97 42.40
N VAL A 268 -2.20 49.87 42.09
CA VAL A 268 -0.88 49.50 41.56
C VAL A 268 0.02 48.96 42.66
N ILE A 269 0.59 47.78 42.46
CA ILE A 269 1.58 47.18 43.36
C ILE A 269 2.95 47.20 42.65
N PRO A 270 3.94 47.96 43.16
CA PRO A 270 5.26 48.00 42.55
C PRO A 270 6.00 46.69 42.79
N VAL A 271 6.42 46.03 41.70
CA VAL A 271 7.24 44.82 41.72
C VAL A 271 8.54 45.05 40.97
N LYS A 272 9.61 44.36 41.39
CA LYS A 272 10.91 44.43 40.70
C LYS A 272 10.89 43.69 39.36
N GLU A 273 10.15 42.59 39.28
CA GLU A 273 10.01 41.74 38.09
C GLU A 273 8.59 41.17 38.02
N LEU A 274 8.05 41.00 36.80
CA LEU A 274 6.76 40.37 36.56
C LEU A 274 6.94 38.85 36.44
N PRO A 275 6.15 38.03 37.17
CA PRO A 275 6.25 36.57 37.08
C PRO A 275 5.81 36.09 35.69
N GLY A 276 6.75 35.52 34.92
CA GLY A 276 6.46 34.83 33.64
C GLY A 276 7.13 35.41 32.37
N TYR A 277 7.78 36.56 32.44
CA TYR A 277 8.51 37.13 31.28
C TYR A 277 10.02 37.05 31.50
N HIS A 278 10.67 36.02 30.94
CA HIS A 278 12.11 35.81 31.08
C HIS A 278 12.97 36.57 30.05
N PHE A 279 12.37 37.32 29.12
CA PHE A 279 13.10 38.14 28.16
C PHE A 279 12.26 39.37 27.76
N ILE A 280 12.71 40.57 28.12
CA ILE A 280 12.96 41.75 27.26
C ILE A 280 13.57 42.82 28.18
N ILE A 281 14.85 43.10 27.96
CA ILE A 281 15.56 44.22 28.56
C ILE A 281 15.18 45.48 27.76
N ALA A 282 14.45 46.40 28.40
CA ALA A 282 14.69 47.85 28.43
C ALA A 282 13.38 48.68 28.45
N ARG A 283 13.31 49.53 29.49
CA ARG A 283 12.54 50.78 29.63
C ARG A 283 11.01 50.68 29.84
N PHE A 284 10.61 50.86 31.11
CA PHE A 284 9.51 51.72 31.58
C PHE A 284 8.27 51.90 30.67
N THR A 285 7.74 50.82 30.09
CA THR A 285 6.58 50.90 29.17
C THR A 285 5.71 49.64 29.23
N TYR A 286 5.42 49.14 30.43
CA TYR A 286 4.59 47.94 30.59
C TYR A 286 3.75 48.12 31.87
N CYS A 287 2.60 48.79 31.91
CA CYS A 287 1.51 48.94 30.94
C CYS A 287 1.85 49.61 29.60
#